data_AF-A0A7C6YMK2-F1
#
_entry.id   AF-A0A7C6YMK2-F1
#
_cell.length_a   1.000
_cell.length_b   1.000
_cell.length_c   1.000
_cell.angle_alpha   90.00
_cell.angle_beta   90.00
_cell.angle_gamma   90.00
#
_symmetry.space_group_name_H-M   'P 1'
#
loop_
_entity.id
_entity.type
_entity.pdbx_description
1 polymer ?
#
loop_
_entity_poly.entity_id
_entity_poly.type
_entity_poly.pdbx_seq_one_letter_code
_entity_poly.pdbx_strand_id
1 'polypeptide(L)'
;MTKPNHFIHPYIPNSIPEIKQEMLKEIGINDVMELYEDIPDELLFKGKMNLPEPLLSEWELQSHVEQILSKNTSCKQNLNFLGAGCYQHYVPAICDEIINRAEFLTAYAGEPYEDHGRFQSLFEYESMMAELVDMDVVNVPTYDWAQAAATSIRMAYRINGRREVLISKTVGPERLKAIKNYCHPDISVVLVDFNKKTGLMDLDDLQQKISENTTAVY
;
A
#
# COMPACT_ATOMS: atom_id res chain seq x y z
N MET A 1 -44.12 10.36 13.84
CA MET A 1 -42.90 9.73 14.37
C MET A 1 -41.84 10.82 14.45
N THR A 2 -41.55 11.27 15.66
CA THR A 2 -40.58 12.32 15.96
C THR A 2 -39.18 11.83 15.60
N LYS A 3 -38.50 12.53 14.68
CA LYS A 3 -37.07 12.29 14.43
C LYS A 3 -36.33 12.46 15.77
N PRO A 4 -35.53 11.48 16.24
CA PRO A 4 -34.73 11.68 17.44
C PRO A 4 -33.81 12.89 17.19
N ASN A 5 -33.77 13.81 18.16
CA ASN A 5 -33.20 15.15 18.03
C ASN A 5 -31.65 15.16 18.04
N HIS A 6 -31.00 13.99 17.99
CA HIS A 6 -29.55 13.84 17.96
C HIS A 6 -29.18 12.42 17.50
N PHE A 7 -28.36 12.28 16.45
CA PHE A 7 -27.81 10.98 16.05
C PHE A 7 -26.47 10.78 16.75
N ILE A 8 -26.38 9.75 17.59
CA ILE A 8 -25.15 9.36 18.28
C ILE A 8 -24.48 8.30 17.42
N HIS A 9 -23.29 8.60 16.89
CA HIS A 9 -22.59 7.68 16.01
C HIS A 9 -21.83 6.62 16.84
N PRO A 10 -21.93 5.31 16.54
CA PRO A 10 -21.22 4.27 17.29
C PRO A 10 -19.69 4.41 17.34
N TYR A 11 -19.07 5.09 16.36
CA TYR A 11 -17.62 5.32 16.31
C TYR A 11 -17.18 6.63 16.98
N ILE A 12 -18.13 7.44 17.49
CA ILE A 12 -17.84 8.71 18.17
C ILE A 12 -18.50 8.64 19.56
N PRO A 13 -17.93 7.88 20.51
CA PRO A 13 -18.56 7.65 21.81
C PRO A 13 -18.76 8.95 22.61
N ASN A 14 -17.90 9.94 22.39
CA ASN A 14 -17.99 11.28 22.98
C ASN A 14 -18.99 12.23 22.27
N SER A 15 -19.75 11.75 21.28
CA SER A 15 -20.84 12.54 20.66
C SER A 15 -22.13 12.57 21.48
N ILE A 16 -22.21 11.76 22.53
CA ILE A 16 -23.29 11.77 23.52
C ILE A 16 -23.34 13.17 24.16
N PRO A 17 -24.50 13.88 24.11
CA PRO A 17 -24.58 15.28 24.56
C PRO A 17 -24.06 15.51 25.99
N GLU A 18 -24.38 14.60 26.91
CA GLU A 18 -23.99 14.68 28.30
C GLU A 18 -22.46 14.55 28.46
N ILE A 19 -21.85 13.53 27.83
CA ILE A 19 -20.39 13.32 27.83
C ILE A 19 -19.69 14.53 27.20
N LYS A 20 -20.20 15.03 26.07
CA LYS A 20 -19.65 16.19 25.39
C LYS A 20 -19.67 17.43 26.30
N GLN A 21 -20.78 17.68 27.00
CA GLN A 21 -20.89 18.80 27.95
C GLN A 21 -19.92 18.67 29.12
N GLU A 22 -19.77 17.47 29.68
CA GLU A 22 -18.79 17.21 30.76
C GLU A 22 -17.35 17.47 30.28
N MET A 23 -16.99 17.02 29.08
CA MET A 23 -15.66 17.26 28.50
C MET A 23 -15.40 18.76 28.26
N LEU A 24 -16.38 19.50 27.72
CA LEU A 24 -16.25 20.95 27.49
C LEU A 24 -16.08 21.71 28.81
N LYS A 25 -16.86 21.33 29.83
CA LYS A 25 -16.75 21.92 31.18
C LYS A 25 -15.39 21.67 31.82
N GLU A 26 -14.83 20.47 31.67
CA GLU A 26 -13.52 20.11 32.24
C GLU A 26 -12.40 20.98 31.67
N ILE A 27 -12.44 21.26 30.37
CA ILE A 27 -11.44 22.12 29.70
C ILE A 27 -11.80 23.62 29.74
N GLY A 28 -12.94 23.98 30.35
CA GLY A 28 -13.34 25.35 30.62
C GLY A 28 -13.90 26.13 29.43
N ILE A 29 -14.39 25.46 28.39
CA ILE A 29 -14.97 26.09 27.18
C ILE A 29 -16.47 25.77 27.06
N ASN A 30 -17.21 26.56 26.27
CA ASN A 30 -18.65 26.38 26.08
C ASN A 30 -18.99 25.80 24.70
N ASP A 31 -18.14 26.03 23.69
CA ASP A 31 -18.31 25.52 22.33
C ASP A 31 -17.02 24.84 21.83
N VAL A 32 -17.17 23.79 21.01
CA VAL A 32 -16.04 23.11 20.36
C VAL A 32 -15.30 24.06 19.42
N MET A 33 -15.98 25.07 18.87
CA MET A 33 -15.38 26.07 17.99
C MET A 33 -14.30 26.90 18.68
N GLU A 34 -14.33 27.04 20.02
CA GLU A 34 -13.27 27.67 20.80
C GLU A 34 -11.93 26.91 20.66
N LEU A 35 -11.96 25.60 20.38
CA LEU A 35 -10.74 24.80 20.11
C LEU A 35 -10.10 25.11 18.75
N TYR A 36 -10.81 25.83 17.87
CA TYR A 36 -10.35 26.14 16.52
C TYR A 36 -9.94 27.62 16.35
N GLU A 37 -9.89 28.41 17.44
CA GLU A 37 -9.55 29.84 17.39
C GLU A 37 -8.17 30.14 16.79
N ASP A 38 -7.23 29.19 16.93
CA ASP A 38 -5.88 29.30 16.36
C ASP A 38 -5.84 29.19 14.83
N ILE A 39 -6.93 28.74 14.20
CA ILE A 39 -7.06 28.68 12.74
C ILE A 39 -7.44 30.09 12.25
N PRO A 40 -6.60 30.76 11.43
CA PRO A 40 -6.94 32.06 10.86
C PRO A 40 -8.30 32.04 10.17
N ASP A 41 -9.08 33.09 10.40
CA ASP A 41 -10.47 33.24 9.93
C ASP A 41 -10.65 33.02 8.41
N GLU A 42 -9.62 33.36 7.64
CA GLU A 42 -9.53 33.22 6.18
C GLU A 42 -9.27 31.78 5.72
N LEU A 43 -8.68 30.94 6.57
CA LEU A 43 -8.43 29.52 6.31
C LEU A 43 -9.58 28.63 6.79
N LEU A 44 -10.42 29.14 7.70
CA LEU A 44 -11.55 28.39 8.23
C LEU A 44 -12.64 28.21 7.17
N PHE A 45 -12.91 26.96 6.80
CA PHE A 45 -13.98 26.64 5.86
C PHE A 45 -15.36 26.80 6.52
N LYS A 46 -16.13 27.80 6.08
CA LYS A 46 -17.46 28.14 6.64
C LYS A 46 -18.64 27.51 5.89
N GLY A 47 -18.37 26.68 4.88
CA GLY A 47 -19.38 26.05 4.05
C GLY A 47 -19.80 24.66 4.54
N LYS A 48 -20.79 24.06 3.87
CA LYS A 48 -21.04 22.61 3.95
C LYS A 48 -20.19 21.93 2.88
N MET A 49 -19.53 20.82 3.22
CA MET A 49 -18.84 20.00 2.22
C MET A 49 -19.87 19.52 1.19
N ASN A 50 -19.53 19.54 -0.10
CA ASN A 50 -20.37 19.04 -1.18
C ASN A 50 -20.30 17.50 -1.24
N LEU A 51 -20.87 16.85 -0.22
CA LEU A 51 -20.93 15.40 -0.07
C LEU A 51 -22.39 14.92 -0.17
N PRO A 52 -22.63 13.68 -0.63
CA PRO A 52 -23.95 13.08 -0.55
C PRO A 52 -24.42 12.98 0.90
N GLU A 53 -25.72 12.89 1.09
CA GLU A 53 -26.28 12.65 2.43
C GLU A 53 -25.77 11.30 2.99
N PRO A 54 -25.52 11.22 4.31
CA PRO A 54 -24.88 10.06 4.91
C PRO A 54 -25.82 8.85 4.93
N LEU A 55 -25.24 7.66 4.70
CA LEU A 55 -25.90 6.39 4.99
C LEU A 55 -25.61 6.05 6.46
N LEU A 56 -26.61 6.20 7.32
CA LEU A 56 -26.43 6.07 8.77
C LEU A 56 -26.48 4.61 9.24
N SER A 57 -27.10 3.72 8.46
CA SER A 57 -27.13 2.29 8.72
C SER A 57 -25.96 1.60 8.04
N GLU A 58 -25.26 0.74 8.77
CA GLU A 58 -24.21 -0.13 8.22
C GLU A 58 -24.74 -1.00 7.08
N TRP A 59 -25.99 -1.49 7.20
CA TRP A 59 -26.63 -2.28 6.15
C TRP A 59 -26.90 -1.47 4.89
N GLU A 60 -27.35 -0.21 5.03
CA GLU A 60 -27.58 0.67 3.87
C GLU A 60 -26.25 0.99 3.16
N LEU A 61 -25.20 1.25 3.93
CA LEU A 61 -23.85 1.47 3.42
C LEU A 61 -23.31 0.23 2.69
N GLN A 62 -23.41 -0.95 3.30
CA GLN A 62 -22.98 -2.19 2.69
C GLN A 62 -23.74 -2.46 1.38
N SER A 63 -25.06 -2.36 1.39
CA SER A 63 -25.92 -2.56 0.21
C SER A 63 -25.55 -1.59 -0.93
N HIS A 64 -25.29 -0.32 -0.60
CA HIS A 64 -24.85 0.66 -1.57
C HIS A 64 -23.50 0.29 -2.22
N VAL A 65 -22.52 -0.12 -1.42
CA VAL A 65 -21.20 -0.54 -1.92
C VAL A 65 -21.31 -1.81 -2.77
N GLU A 66 -22.08 -2.80 -2.33
CA GLU A 66 -22.32 -4.04 -3.08
C GLU A 66 -22.98 -3.78 -4.44
N GLN A 67 -23.95 -2.86 -4.50
CA GLN A 67 -24.54 -2.43 -5.77
C GLN A 67 -23.51 -1.80 -6.72
N ILE A 68 -22.59 -0.98 -6.22
CA ILE A 68 -21.50 -0.45 -7.04
C ILE A 68 -20.60 -1.58 -7.55
N LEU A 69 -20.16 -2.47 -6.66
CA LEU A 69 -19.26 -3.58 -7.00
C LEU A 69 -19.89 -4.57 -7.98
N SER A 70 -21.21 -4.78 -7.91
CA SER A 70 -21.95 -5.66 -8.83
C SER A 70 -21.91 -5.24 -10.30
N LYS A 71 -21.50 -3.99 -10.58
CA LYS A 71 -21.30 -3.50 -11.96
C LYS A 71 -20.02 -4.06 -12.59
N ASN A 72 -19.12 -4.61 -11.78
CA ASN A 72 -17.86 -5.19 -12.24
C ASN A 72 -18.02 -6.68 -12.57
N THR A 73 -17.23 -7.14 -13.55
CA THR A 73 -17.06 -8.57 -13.82
C THR A 73 -15.89 -9.10 -13.00
N SER A 74 -16.14 -10.06 -12.11
CA SER A 74 -15.12 -10.57 -11.18
C SER A 74 -14.40 -11.82 -11.72
N CYS A 75 -13.20 -12.09 -11.16
CA CYS A 75 -12.49 -13.35 -11.39
C CYS A 75 -13.18 -14.57 -10.74
N LYS A 76 -14.21 -14.36 -9.90
CA LYS A 76 -15.08 -15.46 -9.44
C LYS A 76 -16.06 -15.90 -10.53
N GLN A 77 -16.46 -14.98 -11.41
CA GLN A 77 -17.39 -15.26 -12.50
C GLN A 77 -16.68 -15.72 -13.78
N ASN A 78 -15.42 -15.30 -13.99
CA ASN A 78 -14.65 -15.62 -15.18
C ASN A 78 -13.22 -16.04 -14.84
N LEU A 79 -12.66 -16.94 -15.65
CA LEU A 79 -11.23 -17.25 -15.60
C LEU A 79 -10.43 -16.08 -16.16
N ASN A 80 -9.36 -15.70 -15.44
CA ASN A 80 -8.48 -14.60 -15.80
C ASN A 80 -7.08 -15.09 -16.18
N PHE A 81 -6.69 -14.88 -17.44
CA PHE A 81 -5.35 -15.18 -17.98
C PHE A 81 -4.56 -13.92 -18.38
N LEU A 82 -4.94 -12.74 -17.89
CA LEU A 82 -4.29 -11.47 -18.24
C LEU A 82 -2.85 -11.39 -17.70
N GLY A 83 -2.56 -12.02 -16.57
CA GLY A 83 -1.23 -12.10 -15.99
C GLY A 83 -0.63 -10.73 -15.66
N ALA A 84 0.56 -10.44 -16.20
CA ALA A 84 1.27 -9.17 -16.01
C ALA A 84 1.56 -8.81 -14.53
N GLY A 85 1.80 -9.81 -13.68
CA GLY A 85 2.14 -9.63 -12.27
C GLY A 85 1.01 -9.86 -11.28
N CYS A 86 -0.22 -10.01 -11.76
CA CYS A 86 -1.36 -10.42 -10.93
C CYS A 86 -2.00 -11.65 -11.57
N TYR A 87 -2.03 -12.75 -10.82
CA TYR A 87 -2.48 -14.05 -11.31
C TYR A 87 -3.59 -14.57 -10.40
N GLN A 88 -4.57 -15.24 -11.01
CA GLN A 88 -5.66 -15.83 -10.27
C GLN A 88 -5.17 -17.10 -9.55
N HIS A 89 -5.00 -17.00 -8.23
CA HIS A 89 -4.62 -18.10 -7.35
C HIS A 89 -5.73 -18.45 -6.35
N TYR A 90 -5.74 -19.70 -5.90
CA TYR A 90 -6.55 -20.09 -4.75
C TYR A 90 -5.94 -19.48 -3.48
N VAL A 91 -6.75 -18.74 -2.72
CA VAL A 91 -6.38 -18.22 -1.39
C VAL A 91 -7.05 -19.14 -0.35
N PRO A 92 -6.27 -19.87 0.46
CA PRO A 92 -6.81 -20.73 1.50
C PRO A 92 -7.64 -19.95 2.53
N ALA A 93 -8.74 -20.53 3.02
CA ALA A 93 -9.64 -19.87 3.97
C ALA A 93 -8.95 -19.46 5.30
N ILE A 94 -7.87 -20.13 5.67
CA ILE A 94 -7.06 -19.74 6.83
C ILE A 94 -6.45 -18.35 6.68
N CYS A 95 -6.17 -17.88 5.45
CA CYS A 95 -5.68 -16.53 5.23
C CYS A 95 -6.73 -15.48 5.64
N ASP A 96 -8.00 -15.72 5.33
CA ASP A 96 -9.10 -14.85 5.74
C ASP A 96 -9.27 -14.86 7.27
N GLU A 97 -9.12 -16.02 7.92
CA GLU A 97 -9.18 -16.11 9.39
C GLU A 97 -8.05 -15.28 10.04
N ILE A 98 -6.82 -15.42 9.56
CA ILE A 98 -5.67 -14.72 10.14
C ILE A 98 -5.72 -13.21 9.89
N ILE A 99 -6.05 -12.77 8.67
CA ILE A 99 -6.05 -11.33 8.32
C ILE A 99 -7.17 -10.55 9.02
N ASN A 100 -8.26 -11.22 9.43
CA ASN A 100 -9.38 -10.60 10.16
C ASN A 100 -9.18 -10.59 11.69
N ARG A 101 -8.10 -11.17 12.21
CA ARG A 101 -7.77 -11.05 13.64
C ARG A 101 -7.41 -9.61 13.98
N ALA A 102 -8.08 -9.05 14.98
CA ALA A 102 -7.90 -7.66 15.39
C ALA A 102 -6.45 -7.36 15.77
N GLU A 103 -5.76 -8.30 16.41
CA GLU A 103 -4.37 -8.14 16.86
C GLU A 103 -3.38 -8.00 15.69
N PHE A 104 -3.74 -8.44 14.48
CA PHE A 104 -2.96 -8.17 13.26
C PHE A 104 -3.51 -6.96 12.49
N LEU A 105 -4.84 -6.82 12.42
CA LEU A 105 -5.49 -5.80 11.60
C LEU A 105 -5.38 -4.38 12.17
N THR A 106 -5.46 -4.23 13.50
CA THR A 106 -5.53 -2.92 14.17
C THR A 106 -4.26 -2.55 14.93
N ALA A 107 -3.32 -3.49 15.11
CA ALA A 107 -2.03 -3.19 15.72
C ALA A 107 -1.23 -2.20 14.86
N TYR A 108 -0.51 -1.30 15.52
CA TYR A 108 0.35 -0.31 14.87
C TYR A 108 1.84 -0.63 15.07
N ALA A 109 2.74 0.25 14.64
CA ALA A 109 4.19 0.12 14.81
C ALA A 109 4.61 0.11 16.28
N GLY A 110 4.40 -1.02 16.97
CA GLY A 110 4.91 -1.28 18.32
C GLY A 110 6.31 -1.87 18.31
N GLU A 111 6.88 -2.00 19.50
CA GLU A 111 8.21 -2.56 19.75
C GLU A 111 8.19 -4.08 20.00
N PRO A 112 9.31 -4.80 19.86
CA PRO A 112 9.35 -6.27 20.03
C PRO A 112 8.88 -6.79 21.39
N TYR A 113 8.96 -5.99 22.45
CA TYR A 113 8.55 -6.40 23.81
C TYR A 113 7.04 -6.31 24.04
N GLU A 114 6.31 -5.55 23.22
CA GLU A 114 4.85 -5.36 23.32
C GLU A 114 4.09 -6.02 22.16
N ASP A 115 4.77 -6.30 21.04
CA ASP A 115 4.17 -6.91 19.85
C ASP A 115 4.93 -8.16 19.37
N HIS A 116 5.24 -9.06 20.31
CA HIS A 116 6.01 -10.26 20.03
C HIS A 116 5.37 -11.12 18.92
N GLY A 117 4.04 -11.21 18.87
CA GLY A 117 3.31 -12.01 17.88
C GLY A 117 3.60 -11.55 16.45
N ARG A 118 3.50 -10.24 16.19
CA ARG A 118 3.82 -9.69 14.86
C ARG A 118 5.28 -9.88 14.50
N PHE A 119 6.21 -9.61 15.41
CA PHE A 119 7.64 -9.76 15.14
C PHE A 119 8.03 -11.22 14.88
N GLN A 120 7.42 -12.17 15.58
CA GLN A 120 7.59 -13.59 15.30
C GLN A 120 7.06 -13.94 13.89
N SER A 121 5.88 -13.46 13.51
CA SER A 121 5.34 -13.68 12.15
C SER A 121 6.18 -13.04 11.05
N LEU A 122 6.76 -11.86 11.30
CA LEU A 122 7.69 -11.21 10.36
C LEU A 122 9.00 -12.00 10.23
N PHE A 123 9.57 -12.46 11.34
CA PHE A 123 10.75 -13.32 11.33
C PHE A 123 10.52 -14.61 10.54
N GLU A 124 9.36 -15.25 10.73
CA GLU A 124 8.98 -16.45 9.98
C GLU A 124 8.81 -16.15 8.48
N TYR A 125 8.18 -15.03 8.13
CA TYR A 125 8.09 -14.56 6.74
C TYR A 125 9.48 -14.36 6.13
N GLU A 126 10.36 -13.62 6.80
CA GLU A 126 11.71 -13.34 6.32
C GLU A 126 12.51 -14.64 6.17
N SER A 127 12.39 -15.56 7.11
CA SER A 127 13.05 -16.88 7.04
C SER A 127 12.57 -17.68 5.83
N MET A 128 11.24 -17.77 5.61
CA MET A 128 10.68 -18.46 4.45
C MET A 128 11.07 -17.80 3.12
N MET A 129 11.11 -16.47 3.08
CA MET A 129 11.50 -15.73 1.88
C MET A 129 12.99 -15.87 1.59
N ALA A 130 13.85 -15.80 2.61
CA ALA A 130 15.29 -16.01 2.50
C ALA A 130 15.60 -17.40 1.92
N GLU A 131 14.95 -18.44 2.44
CA GLU A 131 15.04 -19.81 1.89
C GLU A 131 14.52 -19.88 0.44
N LEU A 132 13.41 -19.20 0.13
CA LEU A 132 12.82 -19.23 -1.22
C LEU A 132 13.72 -18.56 -2.27
N VAL A 133 14.41 -17.47 -1.92
CA VAL A 133 15.25 -16.70 -2.84
C VAL A 133 16.74 -17.01 -2.72
N ASP A 134 17.12 -17.93 -1.83
CA ASP A 134 18.51 -18.32 -1.54
C ASP A 134 19.39 -17.11 -1.19
N MET A 135 18.94 -16.30 -0.23
CA MET A 135 19.63 -15.08 0.24
C MET A 135 19.80 -15.08 1.76
N ASP A 136 20.97 -14.65 2.23
CA ASP A 136 21.29 -14.61 3.67
C ASP A 136 20.36 -13.67 4.47
N VAL A 137 19.91 -12.58 3.85
CA VAL A 137 19.09 -11.55 4.48
C VAL A 137 18.05 -11.04 3.50
N VAL A 138 16.81 -11.01 3.97
CA VAL A 138 15.69 -10.31 3.32
C VAL A 138 15.10 -9.30 4.29
N ASN A 139 14.28 -8.40 3.78
CA ASN A 139 13.58 -7.41 4.59
C ASN A 139 12.11 -7.82 4.77
N VAL A 140 11.45 -7.22 5.76
CA VAL A 140 9.99 -7.25 5.93
C VAL A 140 9.28 -6.85 4.63
N PRO A 141 8.02 -7.28 4.43
CA PRO A 141 7.29 -7.04 3.18
C PRO A 141 7.34 -5.57 2.75
N THR A 142 7.69 -5.36 1.48
CA THR A 142 7.64 -4.03 0.86
C THR A 142 6.34 -3.83 0.09
N TYR A 143 6.09 -2.61 -0.39
CA TYR A 143 4.83 -2.21 -1.02
C TYR A 143 4.43 -3.08 -2.21
N ASP A 144 5.34 -3.25 -3.18
CA ASP A 144 5.12 -4.06 -4.35
C ASP A 144 6.44 -4.49 -5.01
N TRP A 145 6.33 -5.32 -6.03
CA TRP A 145 7.45 -5.81 -6.82
C TRP A 145 8.22 -4.72 -7.59
N ALA A 146 7.63 -3.55 -7.84
CA ALA A 146 8.18 -2.51 -8.69
C ALA A 146 9.04 -1.55 -7.88
N GLN A 147 8.55 -1.17 -6.71
CA GLN A 147 9.31 -0.49 -5.69
C GLN A 147 10.48 -1.36 -5.21
N ALA A 148 10.29 -2.68 -5.06
CA ALA A 148 11.36 -3.61 -4.68
C ALA A 148 12.52 -3.58 -5.71
N ALA A 149 12.19 -3.75 -7.00
CA ALA A 149 13.17 -3.72 -8.08
C ALA A 149 13.88 -2.36 -8.19
N ALA A 150 13.14 -1.26 -8.08
CA ALA A 150 13.71 0.07 -8.11
C ALA A 150 14.67 0.34 -6.93
N THR A 151 14.30 -0.12 -5.73
CA THR A 151 15.10 0.06 -4.53
C THR A 151 16.37 -0.78 -4.57
N SER A 152 16.32 -2.01 -5.09
CA SER A 152 17.51 -2.86 -5.24
C SER A 152 18.52 -2.25 -6.22
N ILE A 153 18.07 -1.68 -7.34
CA ILE A 153 18.94 -0.93 -8.28
C ILE A 153 19.58 0.27 -7.58
N ARG A 154 18.79 1.02 -6.80
CA ARG A 154 19.30 2.15 -6.00
C ARG A 154 20.31 1.70 -4.93
N MET A 155 20.16 0.51 -4.35
CA MET A 155 21.13 -0.07 -3.42
C MET A 155 22.43 -0.41 -4.13
N ALA A 156 22.37 -1.07 -5.29
CA ALA A 156 23.56 -1.36 -6.10
C ALA A 156 24.34 -0.08 -6.44
N TYR A 157 23.63 0.98 -6.84
CA TYR A 157 24.23 2.31 -7.07
C TYR A 157 24.96 2.85 -5.84
N ARG A 158 24.34 2.77 -4.64
CA ARG A 158 24.98 3.24 -3.41
C ARG A 158 26.22 2.42 -3.04
N ILE A 159 26.24 1.13 -3.37
CA ILE A 159 27.35 0.22 -3.06
C ILE A 159 28.55 0.50 -3.97
N ASN A 160 28.32 0.65 -5.28
CA ASN A 160 29.41 0.71 -6.27
C ASN A 160 29.63 2.08 -6.93
N GLY A 161 28.73 3.05 -6.74
CA GLY A 161 28.82 4.41 -7.27
C GLY A 161 28.57 4.55 -8.78
N ARG A 162 28.23 3.47 -9.47
CA ARG A 162 28.07 3.41 -10.93
C ARG A 162 26.68 3.88 -11.37
N ARG A 163 26.59 4.58 -12.49
CA ARG A 163 25.40 5.40 -12.82
C ARG A 163 24.55 4.85 -13.96
N GLU A 164 24.69 3.59 -14.32
CA GLU A 164 23.91 2.96 -15.39
C GLU A 164 23.32 1.63 -14.93
N VAL A 165 22.03 1.38 -15.20
CA VAL A 165 21.40 0.07 -15.01
C VAL A 165 21.00 -0.51 -16.37
N LEU A 166 21.33 -1.77 -16.59
CA LEU A 166 20.87 -2.53 -17.75
C LEU A 166 19.60 -3.29 -17.39
N ILE A 167 18.55 -3.12 -18.18
CA ILE A 167 17.24 -3.74 -17.93
C ILE A 167 16.79 -4.51 -19.17
N SER A 168 16.35 -5.77 -19.00
CA SER A 168 15.72 -6.52 -20.08
C SER A 168 14.52 -5.78 -20.67
N LYS A 169 14.41 -5.68 -21.99
CA LYS A 169 13.22 -5.14 -22.68
C LYS A 169 11.94 -5.95 -22.42
N THR A 170 12.06 -7.18 -21.91
CA THR A 170 10.90 -8.02 -21.55
C THR A 170 10.30 -7.69 -20.18
N VAL A 171 10.90 -6.76 -19.43
CA VAL A 171 10.35 -6.28 -18.16
C VAL A 171 8.93 -5.75 -18.33
N GLY A 172 8.08 -5.95 -17.32
CA GLY A 172 6.72 -5.40 -17.30
C GLY A 172 6.73 -3.86 -17.44
N PRO A 173 5.83 -3.27 -18.25
CA PRO A 173 5.87 -1.84 -18.58
C PRO A 173 5.67 -0.95 -17.35
N GLU A 174 4.78 -1.32 -16.43
CA GLU A 174 4.57 -0.56 -15.18
C GLU A 174 5.79 -0.63 -14.27
N ARG A 175 6.45 -1.79 -14.22
CA ARG A 175 7.70 -1.95 -13.46
C ARG A 175 8.81 -1.07 -14.04
N LEU A 176 8.95 -1.03 -15.37
CA LEU A 176 9.93 -0.18 -16.02
C LEU A 176 9.68 1.31 -15.75
N LYS A 177 8.42 1.76 -15.75
CA LYS A 177 8.07 3.14 -15.40
C LYS A 177 8.49 3.48 -13.98
N ALA A 178 8.19 2.61 -13.01
CA ALA A 178 8.58 2.80 -11.62
C ALA A 178 10.11 2.85 -11.47
N ILE A 179 10.83 1.90 -12.08
CA ILE A 179 12.30 1.87 -12.06
C ILE A 179 12.88 3.17 -12.63
N LYS A 180 12.41 3.61 -13.81
CA LYS A 180 12.87 4.87 -14.41
C LYS A 180 12.63 6.08 -13.49
N ASN A 181 11.48 6.14 -12.84
CA ASN A 181 11.15 7.23 -11.93
C ASN A 181 12.07 7.27 -10.71
N TYR A 182 12.34 6.13 -10.09
CA TYR A 182 13.23 6.02 -8.92
C TYR A 182 14.71 6.21 -9.27
N CYS A 183 15.11 5.83 -10.48
CA CYS A 183 16.48 5.98 -10.96
C CYS A 183 16.82 7.42 -11.33
N HIS A 184 15.82 8.21 -11.76
CA HIS A 184 16.02 9.60 -12.16
C HIS A 184 16.39 10.51 -10.97
N PRO A 185 17.34 11.46 -11.12
CA PRO A 185 18.20 11.70 -12.29
C PRO A 185 19.54 10.94 -12.24
N ASP A 186 19.79 10.17 -11.18
CA ASP A 186 21.14 9.69 -10.82
C ASP A 186 21.64 8.51 -11.67
N ILE A 187 20.73 7.65 -12.13
CA ILE A 187 21.03 6.38 -12.79
C ILE A 187 20.36 6.37 -14.17
N SER A 188 21.14 6.20 -15.24
CA SER A 188 20.63 5.98 -16.60
C SER A 188 20.08 4.56 -16.75
N VAL A 189 18.90 4.44 -17.35
CA VAL A 189 18.28 3.14 -17.66
C VAL A 189 18.54 2.80 -19.12
N VAL A 190 19.30 1.74 -19.36
CA VAL A 190 19.65 1.24 -20.69
C VAL A 190 18.97 -0.11 -20.90
N LEU A 191 18.29 -0.26 -22.05
CA LEU A 191 17.50 -1.46 -22.34
C LEU A 191 18.31 -2.49 -23.13
N VAL A 192 18.29 -3.73 -22.66
CA VAL A 192 18.90 -4.90 -23.31
C VAL A 192 17.85 -5.62 -24.14
N ASP A 193 18.18 -5.94 -25.38
CA ASP A 193 17.31 -6.65 -26.31
C ASP A 193 17.05 -8.11 -25.88
N PHE A 194 16.13 -8.75 -26.58
CA PHE A 194 15.75 -10.13 -26.32
C PHE A 194 15.58 -10.90 -27.62
N ASN A 195 15.80 -12.21 -27.55
CA ASN A 195 15.59 -13.10 -28.66
C ASN A 195 14.09 -13.28 -28.91
N LYS A 196 13.60 -12.85 -30.07
CA LYS A 196 12.16 -12.92 -30.42
C LYS A 196 11.59 -14.34 -30.51
N LYS A 197 12.43 -15.37 -30.66
CA LYS A 197 11.99 -16.78 -30.73
C LYS A 197 11.86 -17.40 -29.34
N THR A 198 12.78 -17.09 -28.43
CA THR A 198 12.82 -17.70 -27.08
C THR A 198 12.24 -16.82 -25.99
N GLY A 199 12.14 -15.51 -26.21
CA GLY A 199 11.75 -14.53 -25.20
C GLY A 199 12.83 -14.24 -24.15
N LEU A 200 14.00 -14.87 -24.25
CA LEU A 200 15.12 -14.68 -23.31
C LEU A 200 15.92 -13.44 -23.68
N MET A 201 16.60 -12.86 -22.68
CA MET A 201 17.53 -11.75 -22.88
C MET A 201 18.61 -12.11 -23.91
N ASP A 202 18.96 -11.15 -24.77
CA ASP A 202 20.04 -11.29 -25.74
C ASP A 202 21.39 -11.05 -25.03
N LEU A 203 22.16 -12.13 -24.84
CA LEU A 203 23.43 -12.07 -24.13
C LEU A 203 24.54 -11.39 -24.94
N ASP A 204 24.47 -11.40 -26.27
CA ASP A 204 25.45 -10.71 -27.11
C ASP A 204 25.22 -9.19 -27.02
N ASP A 205 23.96 -8.75 -27.03
CA ASP A 205 23.60 -7.35 -26.79
C ASP A 205 23.93 -6.90 -25.35
N LEU A 206 23.71 -7.77 -24.35
CA LEU A 206 24.14 -7.51 -22.97
C LEU A 206 25.65 -7.30 -22.90
N GLN A 207 26.44 -8.20 -23.50
CA GLN A 207 27.90 -8.13 -23.47
C GLN A 207 28.44 -6.87 -24.16
N GLN A 208 27.77 -6.38 -25.19
CA GLN A 208 28.14 -5.15 -25.88
C GLN A 208 27.83 -3.88 -25.08
N LYS A 209 26.81 -3.92 -24.21
CA LYS A 209 26.34 -2.76 -23.43
C LYS A 209 26.93 -2.68 -22.03
N ILE A 210 27.28 -3.82 -21.43
CA ILE A 210 27.86 -3.83 -20.08
C ILE A 210 29.20 -3.10 -20.06
N SER A 211 29.35 -2.21 -19.08
CA SER A 211 30.50 -1.33 -18.97
C SER A 211 30.95 -1.18 -17.51
N GLU A 212 32.09 -0.53 -17.31
CA GLU A 212 32.58 -0.17 -15.96
C GLU A 212 31.63 0.77 -15.21
N ASN A 213 30.71 1.43 -15.92
CA ASN A 213 29.68 2.30 -15.34
C ASN A 213 28.34 1.59 -15.08
N THR A 214 28.24 0.28 -15.35
CA THR A 214 27.03 -0.50 -15.06
C THR A 214 26.97 -0.89 -13.59
N THR A 215 25.94 -0.41 -12.88
CA THR A 215 25.68 -0.67 -11.45
C THR A 215 24.99 -2.00 -11.20
N ALA A 216 24.05 -2.37 -12.06
CA ALA A 216 23.26 -3.60 -11.95
C ALA A 216 22.74 -4.03 -13.32
N VAL A 217 22.43 -5.31 -13.43
CA VAL A 217 21.68 -5.91 -14.54
C VAL A 217 20.38 -6.47 -13.96
N TYR A 218 19.25 -6.14 -14.58
CA TYR A 218 17.91 -6.48 -14.11
C TYR A 218 17.05 -7.11 -15.22
#